data_AF-A0A5P0ZUU1-F1
#
_entry.id   AF-A0A5P0ZUU1-F1
#
_cell.length_a   1.000
_cell.length_b   1.000
_cell.length_c   1.000
_cell.angle_alpha   90.00
_cell.angle_beta   90.00
_cell.angle_gamma   90.00
#
_symmetry.space_group_name_H-M   'P 1'
#
loop_
_entity.id
_entity.type
_entity.pdbx_description
1 polymer ?
#
loop_
_entity_poly.entity_id
_entity_poly.type
_entity_poly.pdbx_seq_one_letter_code
_entity_poly.pdbx_strand_id
1 'polypeptide(L)'
;MWATLLLVILVAGSAYGGYHVFNQSIQKQTYIRVNTFRAKPIVHFINMGLSGDGGYNEKDSFKMATTISKQARIDYSVHSIKKRLKKMGPFGYVKFLLQKQGNNSADGTFAWIKEGNFIHGSSIPKQHGVAGVIDNFIYLYGTNLGDFRFIAQIFWCICLGIIFFAWDDTRKITQIMRLTIIGGFIFLLIFEGGRSRYLIQFLPAFLILATLNFHATKQKLHDLFSWTKTSKD
;
A
#
# COMPACT_ATOMS: atom_id res chain seq x y z
N MET A 1 1.25 16.06 -27.92
CA MET A 1 2.16 16.91 -27.12
C MET A 1 1.39 17.97 -26.33
N TRP A 2 0.62 18.84 -26.98
CA TRP A 2 -0.17 19.90 -26.30
C TRP A 2 -1.24 19.39 -25.33
N ALA A 3 -2.02 18.37 -25.71
CA ALA A 3 -3.02 17.78 -24.82
C ALA A 3 -2.41 17.17 -23.53
N THR A 4 -1.22 16.55 -23.66
CA THR A 4 -0.48 15.99 -22.52
C THR A 4 0.06 17.09 -21.61
N LEU A 5 0.61 18.16 -22.18
CA LEU A 5 1.04 19.35 -21.43
C LEU A 5 -0.12 20.01 -20.69
N LEU A 6 -1.25 20.20 -21.35
CA LEU A 6 -2.47 20.75 -20.75
C LEU A 6 -2.96 19.88 -19.58
N LEU A 7 -2.95 18.55 -19.74
CA LEU A 7 -3.32 17.64 -18.68
C LEU A 7 -2.36 17.74 -17.48
N VAL A 8 -1.05 17.81 -17.72
CA VAL A 8 -0.06 17.98 -16.65
C VAL A 8 -0.28 19.30 -15.91
N ILE A 9 -0.52 20.39 -16.63
CA ILE A 9 -0.81 21.70 -16.04
C ILE A 9 -2.12 21.65 -15.22
N LEU A 10 -3.17 21.00 -15.72
CA LEU A 10 -4.43 20.82 -15.00
C LEU A 10 -4.26 20.00 -13.71
N VAL A 11 -3.51 18.90 -13.76
CA VAL A 11 -3.25 18.07 -12.58
C VAL A 11 -2.38 18.80 -11.57
N ALA A 12 -1.29 19.43 -12.01
CA ALA A 12 -0.43 20.22 -11.12
C ALA A 12 -1.16 21.44 -10.55
N GLY A 13 -1.94 22.14 -11.37
CA GLY A 13 -2.75 23.30 -11.00
C GLY A 13 -3.84 22.94 -10.01
N SER A 14 -4.53 21.81 -10.20
CA SER A 14 -5.55 21.34 -9.24
C SER A 14 -4.92 20.91 -7.90
N ALA A 15 -3.78 20.23 -7.92
CA ALA A 15 -3.04 19.91 -6.70
C ALA A 15 -2.57 21.18 -5.96
N TYR A 16 -2.00 22.15 -6.67
CA TYR A 16 -1.56 23.43 -6.10
C TYR A 16 -2.73 24.25 -5.55
N GLY A 17 -3.81 24.38 -6.33
CA GLY A 17 -5.03 25.07 -5.92
C GLY A 17 -5.64 24.43 -4.68
N GLY A 18 -5.75 23.10 -4.65
CA GLY A 18 -6.20 22.35 -3.49
C GLY A 18 -5.33 22.60 -2.25
N TYR A 19 -4.00 22.55 -2.40
CA TYR A 19 -3.06 22.86 -1.31
C TYR A 19 -3.25 24.27 -0.76
N HIS A 20 -3.40 25.27 -1.65
CA HIS A 20 -3.58 26.66 -1.26
C HIS A 20 -4.90 26.88 -0.51
N VAL A 21 -6.01 26.39 -1.08
CA VAL A 21 -7.35 26.48 -0.44
C VAL A 21 -7.35 25.78 0.91
N PHE A 22 -6.75 24.60 1.00
CA PHE A 22 -6.66 23.84 2.24
C PHE A 22 -5.88 24.61 3.32
N ASN A 23 -4.69 25.11 2.99
CA ASN A 23 -3.89 25.90 3.93
C ASN A 23 -4.60 27.18 4.38
N GLN A 24 -5.28 27.86 3.46
CA GLN A 24 -6.06 29.05 3.79
C GLN A 24 -7.19 28.72 4.77
N SER A 25 -7.89 27.59 4.57
CA SER A 25 -8.91 27.10 5.50
C SER A 25 -8.33 26.75 6.88
N ILE A 26 -7.16 26.11 6.93
CA ILE A 26 -6.46 25.78 8.18
C ILE A 26 -6.04 27.04 8.96
N GLN A 27 -5.62 28.09 8.25
CA GLN A 27 -5.22 29.36 8.87
C GLN A 27 -6.42 30.18 9.37
N LYS A 28 -7.56 30.13 8.67
CA LYS A 28 -8.76 30.90 9.01
C LYS A 28 -9.63 30.25 10.08
N GLN A 29 -9.63 28.92 10.19
CA GLN A 29 -10.43 28.24 11.20
C GLN A 29 -9.93 28.53 12.62
N THR A 30 -10.85 28.61 13.58
CA THR A 30 -10.56 28.92 15.00
C THR A 30 -10.81 27.73 15.94
N TYR A 31 -11.30 26.61 15.41
CA TYR A 31 -11.72 25.44 16.18
C TYR A 31 -10.53 24.69 16.80
N ILE A 32 -9.42 24.56 16.07
CA ILE A 32 -8.20 23.85 16.50
C ILE A 32 -6.99 24.75 16.35
N ARG A 33 -6.23 24.94 17.44
CA ARG A 33 -4.93 25.65 17.36
C ARG A 33 -3.86 24.75 16.72
N VAL A 34 -3.52 25.03 15.47
CA VAL A 34 -2.48 24.30 14.74
C VAL A 34 -1.09 24.82 15.10
N ASN A 35 -0.28 23.98 15.75
CA ASN A 35 1.10 24.30 16.09
C ASN A 35 2.07 23.71 15.04
N THR A 36 2.47 24.53 14.07
CA THR A 36 3.40 24.15 12.99
C THR A 36 4.83 23.93 13.48
N PHE A 37 5.23 24.53 14.60
CA PHE A 37 6.53 24.32 15.23
C PHE A 37 6.71 22.88 15.71
N ARG A 38 5.60 22.20 16.05
CA ARG A 38 5.55 20.78 16.43
C ARG A 38 5.04 19.88 15.30
N ALA A 39 5.21 20.26 14.04
CA ALA A 39 4.84 19.40 12.91
C ALA A 39 5.71 18.12 12.87
N LYS A 40 5.12 16.98 12.48
CA LYS A 40 5.88 15.77 12.15
C LYS A 40 6.41 15.92 10.71
N PRO A 41 7.74 15.94 10.48
CA PRO A 41 8.27 16.17 9.15
C PRO A 41 8.18 14.91 8.29
N ILE A 42 8.09 15.07 6.96
CA ILE A 42 8.01 13.94 6.00
C ILE A 42 9.17 12.94 6.18
N VAL A 43 10.38 13.44 6.47
CA VAL A 43 11.57 12.61 6.71
C VAL A 43 11.42 11.62 7.88
N HIS A 44 10.52 11.88 8.83
CA HIS A 44 10.22 10.93 9.89
C HIS A 44 9.60 9.64 9.35
N PHE A 45 8.69 9.74 8.38
CA PHE A 45 8.05 8.57 7.77
C PHE A 45 9.05 7.78 6.91
N ILE A 46 10.00 8.45 6.27
CA ILE A 46 11.14 7.78 5.60
C ILE A 46 11.99 7.03 6.64
N ASN A 47 12.29 7.67 7.77
CA ASN A 47 13.04 7.02 8.85
C ASN A 47 12.32 5.77 9.35
N MET A 48 11.03 5.85 9.70
CA MET A 48 10.24 4.69 10.12
C MET A 48 10.21 3.59 9.05
N GLY A 49 10.02 3.98 7.79
CA GLY A 49 10.05 3.09 6.63
C GLY A 49 11.37 2.36 6.40
N LEU A 50 12.47 2.78 7.04
CA LEU A 50 13.78 2.13 7.02
C LEU A 50 14.07 1.30 8.29
N SER A 51 13.07 1.10 9.14
CA SER A 51 13.17 0.37 10.40
C SER A 51 12.56 -1.02 10.29
N GLY A 52 13.07 -1.98 11.05
CA GLY A 52 12.43 -3.29 11.25
C GLY A 52 12.02 -3.97 9.93
N ASP A 53 10.72 -4.15 9.75
CA ASP A 53 10.08 -4.76 8.59
C ASP A 53 9.53 -3.73 7.57
N GLY A 54 9.84 -2.45 7.78
CA GLY A 54 9.42 -1.31 6.99
C GLY A 54 8.16 -0.59 7.50
N GLY A 55 7.54 -1.07 8.59
CA GLY A 55 6.35 -0.48 9.17
C GLY A 55 6.57 0.43 10.36
N TYR A 56 5.50 0.59 11.14
CA TYR A 56 5.46 1.46 12.31
C TYR A 56 6.61 1.16 13.29
N ASN A 57 7.23 2.23 13.81
CA ASN A 57 8.29 2.14 14.80
C ASN A 57 7.94 2.95 16.04
N GLU A 58 7.72 2.26 17.16
CA GLU A 58 7.39 2.88 18.44
C GLU A 58 8.46 3.85 18.93
N LYS A 59 9.75 3.49 18.81
CA LYS A 59 10.87 4.32 19.29
C LYS A 59 10.97 5.63 18.51
N ASP A 60 10.86 5.57 17.19
CA ASP A 60 10.86 6.77 16.35
C ASP A 60 9.63 7.64 16.61
N SER A 61 8.46 7.02 16.80
CA SER A 61 7.21 7.72 17.11
C SER A 61 7.26 8.42 18.47
N PHE A 62 7.79 7.74 19.49
CA PHE A 62 8.02 8.31 20.81
C PHE A 62 9.01 9.49 20.75
N LYS A 63 10.05 9.41 19.91
CA LYS A 63 10.96 10.54 19.69
C LYS A 63 10.28 11.73 19.03
N MET A 64 9.31 11.52 18.13
CA MET A 64 8.52 12.63 17.60
C MET A 64 7.61 13.26 18.65
N ALA A 65 7.07 12.48 19.59
CA ALA A 65 6.22 12.98 20.66
C ALA A 65 7.01 13.83 21.68
N THR A 66 8.21 13.38 22.05
CA THR A 66 9.06 14.00 23.08
C THR A 66 9.90 15.17 22.55
N THR A 67 10.24 15.18 21.25
CA THR A 67 11.00 16.29 20.65
C THR A 67 10.07 17.45 20.30
N ILE A 68 10.39 18.66 20.76
CA ILE A 68 9.51 19.82 20.61
C ILE A 68 9.60 20.42 19.19
N SER A 69 10.79 20.86 18.75
CA SER A 69 10.93 21.60 17.50
C SER A 69 10.92 20.70 16.26
N LYS A 70 10.32 21.18 15.17
CA LYS A 70 10.36 20.52 13.85
C LYS A 70 11.79 20.26 13.38
N GLN A 71 12.71 21.21 13.59
CA GLN A 71 14.10 21.05 13.17
C GLN A 71 14.79 19.91 13.92
N ALA A 72 14.66 19.83 15.25
CA ALA A 72 15.26 18.74 16.01
C ALA A 72 14.70 17.35 15.61
N ARG A 73 13.42 17.29 15.21
CA ARG A 73 12.83 16.07 14.64
C ARG A 73 13.40 15.67 13.29
N ILE A 74 13.68 16.65 12.43
CA ILE A 74 14.36 16.45 11.15
C ILE A 74 15.77 15.91 11.43
N ASP A 75 16.53 16.56 12.31
CA ASP A 75 17.91 16.20 12.62
C ASP A 75 18.01 14.77 13.16
N TYR A 76 17.12 14.42 14.11
CA TYR A 76 17.00 13.04 14.62
C TYR A 76 16.71 12.04 13.50
N SER A 77 15.73 12.34 12.65
CA SER A 77 15.30 11.42 11.58
C SER A 77 16.41 11.22 10.55
N VAL A 78 17.08 12.30 10.12
CA VAL A 78 18.22 12.25 9.19
C VAL A 78 19.39 11.47 9.79
N HIS A 79 19.72 11.72 11.06
CA HIS A 79 20.78 10.98 11.75
C HIS A 79 20.46 9.47 11.80
N SER A 80 19.23 9.11 12.15
CA SER A 80 18.78 7.73 12.21
C SER A 80 18.80 7.04 10.83
N ILE A 81 18.35 7.72 9.78
CA ILE A 81 18.41 7.22 8.39
C ILE A 81 19.85 6.91 8.00
N LYS A 82 20.78 7.87 8.20
CA LYS A 82 22.20 7.68 7.88
C LYS A 82 22.78 6.47 8.62
N LYS A 83 22.47 6.34 9.92
CA LYS A 83 22.90 5.20 10.74
C LYS A 83 22.37 3.86 10.21
N ARG A 84 21.09 3.80 9.83
CA ARG A 84 20.42 2.58 9.31
C ARG A 84 21.01 2.18 7.96
N LEU A 85 21.12 3.12 7.03
CA LEU A 85 21.69 2.86 5.70
C LEU A 85 23.16 2.41 5.79
N LYS A 86 23.97 3.05 6.64
CA LYS A 86 25.36 2.62 6.88
C LYS A 86 25.44 1.21 7.49
N LYS A 87 24.54 0.88 8.42
CA LYS A 87 24.49 -0.45 9.04
C LYS A 87 24.06 -1.54 8.05
N MET A 88 23.08 -1.26 7.19
CA MET A 88 22.60 -2.20 6.18
C MET A 88 23.63 -2.43 5.06
N GLY A 89 24.31 -1.37 4.64
CA GLY A 89 25.12 -1.38 3.42
C GLY A 89 24.25 -1.59 2.16
N PRO A 90 24.86 -1.58 0.96
CA PRO A 90 24.11 -1.67 -0.30
C PRO A 90 23.31 -2.98 -0.43
N PHE A 91 23.94 -4.12 -0.18
CA PHE A 91 23.28 -5.43 -0.31
C PHE A 91 22.22 -5.67 0.76
N GLY A 92 22.49 -5.26 2.01
CA GLY A 92 21.50 -5.35 3.09
C GLY A 92 20.30 -4.45 2.82
N TYR A 93 20.50 -3.29 2.19
CA TYR A 93 19.41 -2.41 1.77
C TYR A 93 18.55 -3.04 0.67
N VAL A 94 19.14 -3.66 -0.35
CA VAL A 94 18.38 -4.38 -1.38
C VAL A 94 17.57 -5.53 -0.78
N LYS A 95 18.19 -6.34 0.10
CA LYS A 95 17.49 -7.42 0.81
C LYS A 95 16.32 -6.87 1.64
N PHE A 96 16.54 -5.76 2.34
CA PHE A 96 15.51 -5.08 3.11
C PHE A 96 14.34 -4.63 2.22
N LEU A 97 14.62 -4.03 1.06
CA LEU A 97 13.57 -3.60 0.12
C LEU A 97 12.75 -4.78 -0.41
N LEU A 98 13.39 -5.90 -0.74
CA LEU A 98 12.67 -7.12 -1.19
C LEU A 98 11.76 -7.67 -0.09
N GLN A 99 12.26 -7.76 1.15
CA GLN A 99 11.45 -8.17 2.30
C GLN A 99 10.29 -7.21 2.54
N LYS A 100 10.56 -5.91 2.51
CA LYS A 100 9.55 -4.87 2.70
C LYS A 100 8.49 -4.91 1.61
N GLN A 101 8.87 -5.14 0.36
CA GLN A 101 7.93 -5.32 -0.73
C GLN A 101 7.02 -6.53 -0.50
N GLY A 102 7.59 -7.67 -0.07
CA GLY A 102 6.79 -8.84 0.34
C GLY A 102 5.79 -8.49 1.44
N ASN A 103 6.22 -7.77 2.47
CA ASN A 103 5.34 -7.31 3.54
C ASN A 103 4.24 -6.34 3.06
N ASN A 104 4.54 -5.53 2.05
CA ASN A 104 3.60 -4.60 1.43
C ASN A 104 2.56 -5.30 0.55
N SER A 105 2.83 -6.48 -0.02
CA SER A 105 1.98 -7.00 -1.10
C SER A 105 1.60 -8.48 -1.05
N ALA A 106 2.25 -9.31 -0.23
CA ALA A 106 2.03 -10.76 -0.28
C ALA A 106 0.71 -11.21 0.36
N ASP A 107 0.24 -10.48 1.38
CA ASP A 107 -0.94 -10.85 2.18
C ASP A 107 -2.23 -10.34 1.53
N GLY A 108 -2.99 -11.27 0.94
CA GLY A 108 -4.26 -11.03 0.24
C GLY A 108 -5.43 -10.65 1.15
N THR A 109 -5.26 -10.73 2.47
CA THR A 109 -6.22 -10.22 3.45
C THR A 109 -5.99 -8.74 3.76
N PHE A 110 -4.94 -8.14 3.18
CA PHE A 110 -4.55 -6.75 3.41
C PHE A 110 -4.37 -6.43 4.90
N ALA A 111 -3.74 -7.35 5.64
CA ALA A 111 -3.50 -7.27 7.08
C ALA A 111 -4.79 -7.23 7.93
N TRP A 112 -5.88 -7.81 7.43
CA TRP A 112 -7.12 -7.93 8.20
C TRP A 112 -6.89 -8.67 9.52
N ILE A 113 -7.23 -8.02 10.63
CA ILE A 113 -7.08 -8.51 12.01
C ILE A 113 -5.61 -8.73 12.45
N LYS A 114 -4.61 -8.48 11.60
CA LYS A 114 -3.19 -8.70 11.94
C LYS A 114 -2.72 -7.92 13.16
N GLU A 115 -3.23 -6.70 13.34
CA GLU A 115 -2.92 -5.85 14.49
C GLU A 115 -4.03 -5.84 15.56
N GLY A 116 -5.19 -6.48 15.30
CA GLY A 116 -6.27 -6.78 16.27
C GLY A 116 -6.98 -5.61 16.97
N ASN A 117 -6.35 -4.44 17.06
CA ASN A 117 -6.72 -3.36 17.98
C ASN A 117 -7.79 -2.40 17.43
N PHE A 118 -8.27 -2.61 16.20
CA PHE A 118 -9.26 -1.72 15.58
C PHE A 118 -10.72 -2.16 15.85
N ILE A 119 -10.95 -3.43 16.18
CA ILE A 119 -12.27 -3.94 16.54
C ILE A 119 -12.49 -3.65 18.03
N HIS A 120 -13.29 -2.62 18.31
CA HIS A 120 -13.69 -2.27 19.68
C HIS A 120 -14.88 -3.13 20.09
N GLY A 121 -14.75 -3.91 21.17
CA GLY A 121 -15.81 -4.77 21.69
C GLY A 121 -15.52 -6.27 21.60
N SER A 122 -16.54 -7.09 21.82
CA SER A 122 -16.41 -8.55 21.77
C SER A 122 -16.21 -9.00 20.32
N SER A 123 -15.00 -9.46 19.99
CA SER A 123 -14.68 -10.05 18.67
C SER A 123 -15.22 -11.49 18.53
N ILE A 124 -16.16 -11.87 19.38
CA ILE A 124 -16.81 -13.18 19.41
C ILE A 124 -18.14 -13.01 18.68
N PRO A 125 -18.37 -13.73 17.58
CA PRO A 125 -19.68 -13.76 16.92
C PRO A 125 -20.78 -14.17 17.90
N LYS A 126 -21.81 -13.34 18.05
CA LYS A 126 -22.97 -13.60 18.91
C LYS A 126 -24.30 -13.61 18.16
N GLN A 127 -24.28 -13.21 16.88
CA GLN A 127 -25.47 -13.13 16.05
C GLN A 127 -25.81 -14.50 15.44
N HIS A 128 -27.08 -14.67 15.08
CA HIS A 128 -27.58 -15.85 14.38
C HIS A 128 -28.02 -15.51 12.94
N GLY A 129 -28.29 -16.53 12.13
CA GLY A 129 -28.68 -16.36 10.73
C GLY A 129 -27.53 -15.82 9.86
N VAL A 130 -27.88 -15.08 8.79
CA VAL A 130 -26.90 -14.55 7.82
C VAL A 130 -25.87 -13.63 8.48
N ALA A 131 -26.29 -12.80 9.44
CA ALA A 131 -25.39 -11.94 10.20
C ALA A 131 -24.37 -12.76 11.00
N GLY A 132 -24.82 -13.83 11.66
CA GLY A 132 -23.92 -14.76 12.36
C GLY A 132 -22.93 -15.46 11.45
N VAL A 133 -23.34 -15.82 10.23
CA VAL A 133 -22.44 -16.39 9.23
C VAL A 133 -21.36 -15.37 8.84
N ILE A 134 -21.76 -14.15 8.51
CA ILE A 134 -20.81 -13.08 8.15
C ILE A 134 -19.85 -12.82 9.31
N ASP A 135 -20.36 -12.70 10.54
CA ASP A 135 -19.56 -12.46 11.74
C ASP A 135 -18.50 -13.55 11.93
N ASN A 136 -18.87 -14.83 11.73
CA ASN A 136 -17.95 -15.96 11.83
C ASN A 136 -16.84 -15.94 10.76
N PHE A 137 -17.07 -15.28 9.62
CA PHE A 137 -16.07 -15.12 8.56
C PHE A 137 -15.14 -13.93 8.80
N ILE A 138 -15.63 -12.83 9.38
CA ILE A 138 -14.87 -11.56 9.43
C ILE A 138 -14.25 -11.24 10.79
N TYR A 139 -14.74 -11.76 11.92
CA TYR A 139 -14.22 -11.44 13.25
C TYR A 139 -13.07 -12.33 13.70
N LEU A 140 -12.26 -11.82 14.65
CA LEU A 140 -11.05 -12.48 15.16
C LEU A 140 -11.32 -13.86 15.76
N TYR A 141 -12.44 -14.05 16.47
CA TYR A 141 -12.80 -15.33 17.09
C TYR A 141 -13.93 -16.05 16.32
N GLY A 142 -14.14 -15.70 15.06
CA GLY A 142 -15.07 -16.41 14.19
C GLY A 142 -14.53 -17.77 13.74
N THR A 143 -15.40 -18.76 13.65
CA THR A 143 -15.02 -20.13 13.29
C THR A 143 -14.47 -20.27 11.87
N ASN A 144 -14.83 -19.34 10.96
CA ASN A 144 -14.51 -19.39 9.54
C ASN A 144 -13.48 -18.32 9.12
N LEU A 145 -12.82 -17.66 10.07
CA LEU A 145 -11.79 -16.67 9.74
C LEU A 145 -10.66 -17.26 8.90
N GLY A 146 -10.31 -18.53 9.14
CA GLY A 146 -9.33 -19.26 8.32
C GLY A 146 -9.76 -19.38 6.86
N ASP A 147 -11.03 -19.71 6.62
CA ASP A 147 -11.62 -19.83 5.27
C ASP A 147 -11.61 -18.49 4.56
N PHE A 148 -11.99 -17.41 5.26
CA PHE A 148 -11.90 -16.06 4.72
C PHE A 148 -10.47 -15.73 4.27
N ARG A 149 -9.46 -16.00 5.11
CA ARG A 149 -8.06 -15.72 4.78
C ARG A 149 -7.60 -16.50 3.55
N PHE A 150 -8.00 -17.77 3.45
CA PHE A 150 -7.68 -18.62 2.33
C PHE A 150 -8.32 -18.13 1.02
N ILE A 151 -9.63 -17.82 1.05
CA ILE A 151 -10.37 -17.30 -0.11
C ILE A 151 -9.79 -15.97 -0.56
N ALA A 152 -9.52 -15.05 0.37
CA ALA A 152 -8.92 -13.76 0.07
C ALA A 152 -7.53 -13.91 -0.58
N GLN A 153 -6.71 -14.85 -0.07
CA GLN A 153 -5.40 -15.14 -0.66
C GLN A 153 -5.52 -15.73 -2.07
N ILE A 154 -6.46 -16.65 -2.32
CA ILE A 154 -6.70 -17.19 -3.66
C ILE A 154 -7.11 -16.07 -4.62
N PHE A 155 -8.09 -15.25 -4.23
CA PHE A 155 -8.57 -14.15 -5.06
C PHE A 155 -7.43 -13.19 -5.39
N TRP A 156 -6.61 -12.85 -4.40
CA TRP A 156 -5.45 -12.00 -4.60
C TRP A 156 -4.42 -12.60 -5.56
N CYS A 157 -4.09 -13.87 -5.40
CA CYS A 157 -3.19 -14.59 -6.31
C CYS A 157 -3.75 -14.65 -7.74
N ILE A 158 -5.07 -14.84 -7.92
CA ILE A 158 -5.72 -14.80 -9.24
C ILE A 158 -5.56 -13.42 -9.88
N CYS A 159 -5.85 -12.34 -9.14
CA CYS A 159 -5.67 -10.97 -9.64
C CYS A 159 -4.22 -10.71 -10.08
N LEU A 160 -3.25 -11.11 -9.25
CA LEU A 160 -1.83 -10.96 -9.58
C LEU A 160 -1.43 -11.82 -10.80
N GLY A 161 -1.94 -13.05 -10.90
CA GLY A 161 -1.72 -13.93 -12.04
C GLY A 161 -2.23 -13.32 -13.34
N ILE A 162 -3.45 -12.78 -13.34
CA ILE A 162 -4.02 -12.09 -14.52
C ILE A 162 -3.15 -10.89 -14.92
N ILE A 163 -2.67 -10.12 -13.95
CA ILE A 163 -1.80 -8.97 -14.26
C ILE A 163 -0.47 -9.44 -14.84
N PHE A 164 0.11 -10.51 -14.28
CA PHE A 164 1.40 -11.07 -14.68
C PHE A 164 1.40 -11.63 -16.10
N PHE A 165 0.40 -12.44 -16.46
CA PHE A 165 0.36 -13.12 -17.76
C PHE A 165 0.06 -12.19 -18.93
N ALA A 166 -0.58 -11.04 -18.70
CA ALA A 166 -0.84 -10.05 -19.74
C ALA A 166 0.32 -9.04 -19.93
N TRP A 167 1.57 -9.42 -19.65
CA TRP A 167 2.73 -8.52 -19.68
C TRP A 167 2.93 -7.79 -21.02
N ASP A 168 2.52 -8.41 -22.12
CA ASP A 168 2.60 -7.90 -23.50
C ASP A 168 1.45 -6.95 -23.88
N ASP A 169 0.45 -6.74 -23.02
CA ASP A 169 -0.60 -5.74 -23.26
C ASP A 169 -0.05 -4.31 -23.18
N THR A 170 0.07 -3.67 -24.35
CA THR A 170 0.63 -2.33 -24.52
C THR A 170 -0.42 -1.22 -24.57
N ARG A 171 -1.71 -1.51 -24.33
CA ARG A 171 -2.76 -0.49 -24.33
C ARG A 171 -2.42 0.63 -23.33
N LYS A 172 -2.61 1.89 -23.75
CA LYS A 172 -2.26 3.07 -22.95
C LYS A 172 -2.86 3.04 -21.54
N ILE A 173 -4.13 2.64 -21.42
CA ILE A 173 -4.82 2.54 -20.14
C ILE A 173 -4.17 1.48 -19.22
N THR A 174 -3.78 0.32 -19.77
CA THR A 174 -3.04 -0.74 -19.06
C THR A 174 -1.71 -0.21 -18.53
N GLN A 175 -0.97 0.53 -19.36
CA GLN A 175 0.31 1.13 -18.95
C GLN A 175 0.14 2.20 -17.87
N ILE A 176 -0.90 3.03 -17.94
CA ILE A 176 -1.24 4.00 -16.88
C ILE A 176 -1.51 3.26 -15.57
N MET A 177 -2.31 2.20 -15.58
CA MET A 177 -2.58 1.41 -14.36
C MET A 177 -1.31 0.76 -13.79
N ARG A 178 -0.43 0.21 -14.64
CA ARG A 178 0.87 -0.33 -14.21
C ARG A 178 1.74 0.75 -13.56
N LEU A 179 1.81 1.93 -14.16
CA LEU A 179 2.56 3.06 -13.60
C LEU A 179 1.98 3.52 -12.25
N THR A 180 0.66 3.54 -12.10
CA THR A 180 0.00 3.81 -10.81
C THR A 180 0.42 2.79 -9.74
N ILE A 181 0.43 1.51 -10.07
CA ILE A 181 0.84 0.44 -9.15
C ILE A 181 2.33 0.56 -8.80
N ILE A 182 3.20 0.77 -9.79
CA ILE A 182 4.65 0.95 -9.59
C ILE A 182 4.93 2.17 -8.72
N GLY A 183 4.26 3.30 -9.00
CA GLY A 183 4.37 4.51 -8.19
C GLY A 183 3.93 4.28 -6.74
N GLY A 184 2.84 3.52 -6.55
CA GLY A 184 2.39 3.08 -5.23
C GLY A 184 3.42 2.23 -4.50
N PHE A 185 4.03 1.25 -5.17
CA PHE A 185 5.09 0.45 -4.57
C PHE A 185 6.32 1.26 -4.21
N ILE A 186 6.78 2.16 -5.08
CA ILE A 186 7.91 3.06 -4.79
C ILE A 186 7.60 3.92 -3.55
N PHE A 187 6.38 4.47 -3.47
CA PHE A 187 5.93 5.22 -2.29
C PHE A 187 6.01 4.37 -1.01
N LEU A 188 5.47 3.15 -1.02
CA LEU A 188 5.49 2.25 0.13
C LEU A 188 6.90 1.73 0.47
N LEU A 189 7.83 1.70 -0.48
CA LEU A 189 9.23 1.36 -0.23
C LEU A 189 9.99 2.52 0.41
N ILE A 190 9.68 3.77 0.06
CA ILE A 190 10.32 4.96 0.62
C ILE A 190 9.80 5.29 2.02
N PHE A 191 8.49 5.28 2.22
CA PHE A 191 7.85 5.73 3.46
C PHE A 191 7.49 4.57 4.40
N GLU A 192 6.88 4.88 5.55
CA GLU A 192 6.28 3.88 6.43
C GLU A 192 5.31 3.00 5.62
N GLY A 193 5.57 1.70 5.63
CA GLY A 193 4.86 0.68 4.89
C GLY A 193 4.95 -0.64 5.63
N GLY A 194 5.46 -1.69 5.00
CA GLY A 194 5.67 -3.00 5.64
C GLY A 194 4.38 -3.72 6.04
N ARG A 195 3.22 -3.29 5.54
CA ARG A 195 1.91 -3.93 5.76
C ARG A 195 1.10 -3.86 4.47
N SER A 196 0.37 -4.92 4.15
CA SER A 196 -0.46 -4.96 2.95
C SER A 196 -1.67 -4.03 2.99
N ARG A 197 -2.14 -3.61 4.17
CA ARG A 197 -3.25 -2.64 4.28
C ARG A 197 -3.02 -1.33 3.50
N TYR A 198 -1.77 -0.90 3.36
CA TYR A 198 -1.47 0.32 2.61
C TYR A 198 -1.71 0.16 1.10
N LEU A 199 -1.88 -1.07 0.59
CA LEU A 199 -2.32 -1.31 -0.78
C LEU A 199 -3.81 -1.08 -1.00
N ILE A 200 -4.63 -0.97 0.04
CA ILE A 200 -6.08 -0.77 -0.10
C ILE A 200 -6.38 0.48 -0.94
N GLN A 201 -5.59 1.56 -0.78
CA GLN A 201 -5.74 2.78 -1.58
C GLN A 201 -5.40 2.60 -3.08
N PHE A 202 -4.66 1.54 -3.42
CA PHE A 202 -4.28 1.20 -4.80
C PHE A 202 -5.11 0.05 -5.38
N LEU A 203 -5.94 -0.61 -4.57
CA LEU A 203 -6.80 -1.73 -5.01
C LEU A 203 -7.64 -1.41 -6.25
N PRO A 204 -8.27 -0.23 -6.39
CA PRO A 204 -9.01 0.08 -7.60
C PRO A 204 -8.17 -0.08 -8.87
N ALA A 205 -6.89 0.33 -8.85
CA ALA A 205 -6.00 0.18 -9.99
C ALA A 205 -5.68 -1.30 -10.28
N PHE A 206 -5.47 -2.13 -9.25
CA PHE A 206 -5.26 -3.57 -9.42
C PHE A 206 -6.49 -4.26 -10.02
N LEU A 207 -7.69 -3.96 -9.51
CA LEU A 207 -8.93 -4.61 -9.97
C LEU A 207 -9.28 -4.20 -11.40
N ILE A 208 -9.16 -2.91 -11.74
CA ILE A 208 -9.35 -2.41 -13.10
C ILE A 208 -8.33 -3.06 -14.05
N LEU A 209 -7.05 -3.08 -13.65
CA LEU A 209 -6.00 -3.69 -14.47
C LEU A 209 -6.23 -5.19 -14.70
N ALA A 210 -6.59 -5.94 -13.65
CA ALA A 210 -6.93 -7.35 -13.76
C ALA A 210 -8.11 -7.56 -14.73
N THR A 211 -9.14 -6.71 -14.65
CA THR A 211 -10.31 -6.77 -15.54
C THR A 211 -9.91 -6.53 -17.00
N LEU A 212 -9.11 -5.47 -17.25
CA LEU A 212 -8.62 -5.16 -18.59
C LEU A 212 -7.76 -6.30 -19.16
N ASN A 213 -6.93 -6.92 -18.32
CA ASN A 213 -5.96 -7.95 -18.72
C ASN A 213 -6.55 -9.35 -18.87
N PHE A 214 -7.82 -9.57 -18.48
CA PHE A 214 -8.42 -10.90 -18.45
C PHE A 214 -8.37 -11.62 -19.81
N HIS A 215 -8.77 -10.93 -20.89
CA HIS A 215 -8.79 -11.53 -22.22
C HIS A 215 -7.38 -11.87 -22.74
N ALA A 216 -6.44 -10.92 -22.60
CA ALA A 216 -5.05 -11.12 -23.01
C ALA A 216 -4.40 -12.28 -22.23
N THR A 217 -4.67 -12.38 -20.93
CA THR A 217 -4.23 -13.51 -20.09
C THR A 217 -4.80 -14.83 -20.58
N LYS A 218 -6.11 -14.88 -20.87
CA LYS A 218 -6.77 -16.10 -21.35
C LYS A 218 -6.14 -16.60 -22.64
N GLN A 219 -5.89 -15.70 -23.60
CA GLN A 219 -5.20 -16.03 -24.84
C GLN A 219 -3.78 -16.53 -24.58
N LYS A 220 -3.00 -15.82 -23.75
CA LYS A 220 -1.63 -16.20 -23.41
C LYS A 220 -1.54 -17.59 -22.79
N LEU A 221 -2.44 -17.90 -21.85
CA LEU A 221 -2.50 -19.23 -21.23
C LEU A 221 -2.89 -20.30 -22.25
N HIS A 222 -3.86 -20.03 -23.12
CA HIS A 222 -4.22 -20.95 -24.20
C HIS A 222 -3.02 -21.28 -25.09
N ASP A 223 -2.27 -20.25 -25.53
CA ASP A 223 -1.10 -20.43 -26.40
C ASP A 223 0.05 -21.16 -25.69
N LEU A 224 0.22 -20.93 -24.39
CA LEU A 224 1.22 -21.63 -23.57
C LEU A 224 0.92 -23.14 -23.47
N PHE A 225 -0.36 -23.50 -23.36
CA PHE A 225 -0.79 -24.88 -23.20
C PHE A 225 -1.17 -25.58 -24.52
N SER A 226 -1.29 -24.87 -25.65
CA SER A 226 -1.65 -25.49 -26.94
C SER A 226 -0.56 -26.43 -27.48
N TRP A 227 0.72 -26.23 -27.12
CA TRP A 227 1.82 -27.13 -27.48
C TRP A 227 1.67 -28.53 -26.86
N THR A 228 1.01 -28.66 -25.71
CA THR A 228 0.78 -29.96 -25.07
C THR A 228 -0.21 -30.85 -25.84
N LYS A 229 -0.99 -30.27 -26.77
CA LYS A 229 -1.92 -31.02 -27.62
C LYS A 229 -1.28 -31.54 -28.91
N THR A 230 -0.14 -30.99 -29.34
CA THR A 230 0.52 -31.34 -30.61
C THR A 230 1.52 -32.51 -30.49
N SER A 231 1.71 -33.06 -29.28
CA SER A 231 2.64 -34.17 -29.01
C SER A 231 1.96 -35.56 -28.97
N LYS A 232 0.68 -35.67 -29.36
CA LYS A 232 -0.11 -36.91 -29.25
C LYS A 232 -0.50 -37.56 -30.58
N ASP A 233 0.06 -37.09 -31.69
CA ASP A 233 -0.07 -37.72 -33.01
C ASP A 233 1.31 -38.19 -33.50
#